data_AF-A0A7V2L958-F1
#
_entry.id   AF-A0A7V2L958-F1
#
_cell.length_a   1.000
_cell.length_b   1.000
_cell.length_c   1.000
_cell.angle_alpha   90.00
_cell.angle_beta   90.00
_cell.angle_gamma   90.00
#
_symmetry.space_group_name_H-M   'P 1'
#
loop_
_entity.id
_entity.type
_entity.pdbx_description
1 polymer ?
#
loop_
_entity_poly.entity_id
_entity_poly.type
_entity_poly.pdbx_seq_one_letter_code
_entity_poly.pdbx_strand_id
1 'polypeptide(L)'
;MNTVLDADALLAVDVGTVNTRASLFDVVDGRYRLIATGRAPSTAGPPLFDISESVRMSLEKIQSITGRPLMDESDSLIIPVTNEGAGVDVFVSTTSAGPKVRTVLVGLMPGVSLQSVRRLASSAFLEIVGEIGLTDRRRDAERIDLIIAARPDLIIVAGGTDGGAVDSVLQMVETVGLAANLLPGGRQTRIVFAGNRHLGASVMEYFGERLPVTMTPNVRPSLRQEDLAPARMHLAEVIAEVRSSRVAGFDELETWSRGFLLPTADAFGRVIRYLSNIYGPDKGVLGIDLGASQTTVAAAFDGALRITVNSDLGMGASLPGLLKHGEIADITRWLPVEVPEYRVRDYICNKALQPGTVPAETEELYIEYALAREVIRLALGLARSEWPAGKDSSTLMLLPPLEPIVVSGGVLARAPRPAHALLTILDALQPTGISTLVLDPHNLTPALGVAAGPLPVLPVQVLESGSYASLGTVVAPVGSARFGRQILRVKLEREADGEDMTGEIRMGQLVVLPLAQGEKARLTLRPERGIDVGFGGPGQAGALRVAGGAIGLIIDARGRPIFMPKDPDRRRELNQKWLWDIGAME
;
A
#
# COMPACT_ATOMS: atom_id res chain seq x y z
N MET A 1 -21.95 23.94 9.90
CA MET A 1 -21.26 25.16 9.45
C MET A 1 -19.82 24.75 9.15
N ASN A 2 -19.49 24.51 7.88
CA ASN A 2 -18.11 24.23 7.46
C ASN A 2 -17.41 25.57 7.25
N THR A 3 -16.77 26.09 8.28
CA THR A 3 -15.72 27.10 8.10
C THR A 3 -14.55 26.37 7.46
N VAL A 4 -14.30 26.64 6.17
CA VAL A 4 -13.00 26.33 5.56
C VAL A 4 -11.98 27.06 6.44
N LEU A 5 -11.09 26.31 7.09
CA LEU A 5 -9.96 26.90 7.81
C LEU A 5 -9.18 27.73 6.79
N ASP A 6 -9.09 29.04 7.03
CA ASP A 6 -8.19 29.93 6.32
C ASP A 6 -6.79 29.66 6.89
N ALA A 7 -6.15 28.62 6.37
CA ALA A 7 -4.90 28.06 6.89
C ALA A 7 -3.92 27.93 5.73
N ASP A 8 -2.89 28.76 5.73
CA ASP A 8 -1.95 28.81 4.62
C ASP A 8 -0.89 27.71 4.73
N ALA A 9 -0.52 27.31 5.95
CA ALA A 9 0.55 26.33 6.18
C ALA A 9 0.06 25.04 6.86
N LEU A 10 0.36 23.89 6.23
CA LEU A 10 0.09 22.56 6.79
C LEU A 10 1.37 21.73 6.90
N LEU A 11 1.58 21.12 8.05
CA LEU A 11 2.64 20.15 8.31
C LEU A 11 2.04 18.75 8.40
N ALA A 12 2.49 17.85 7.53
CA ALA A 12 2.11 16.45 7.55
C ALA A 12 3.28 15.57 7.98
N VAL A 13 3.09 14.71 8.98
CA VAL A 13 4.13 13.79 9.48
C VAL A 13 3.70 12.33 9.34
N ASP A 14 4.41 11.55 8.52
CA ASP A 14 4.27 10.10 8.41
C ASP A 14 5.34 9.40 9.26
N VAL A 15 4.90 8.70 10.31
CA VAL A 15 5.75 7.90 11.20
C VAL A 15 5.79 6.46 10.70
N GLY A 16 6.83 6.14 9.93
CA GLY A 16 7.07 4.81 9.38
C GLY A 16 7.99 3.95 10.24
N THR A 17 8.06 2.64 9.93
CA THR A 17 8.85 1.68 10.72
C THR A 17 10.37 1.87 10.61
N VAL A 18 10.85 2.45 9.52
CA VAL A 18 12.29 2.71 9.28
C VAL A 18 12.59 4.20 9.25
N ASN A 19 11.64 5.02 8.80
CA ASN A 19 11.83 6.45 8.71
C ASN A 19 10.56 7.20 9.10
N THR A 20 10.75 8.33 9.76
CA THR A 20 9.73 9.37 9.94
C THR A 20 9.97 10.45 8.90
N ARG A 21 8.89 10.89 8.24
CA ARG A 21 8.94 11.91 7.20
C ARG A 21 7.99 13.05 7.55
N ALA A 22 8.46 14.27 7.44
CA ALA A 22 7.66 15.47 7.54
C ALA A 22 7.57 16.14 6.16
N SER A 23 6.41 16.67 5.80
CA SER A 23 6.17 17.44 4.58
C SER A 23 5.47 18.74 4.94
N LEU A 24 6.09 19.87 4.59
CA LEU A 24 5.52 21.19 4.76
C LEU A 24 4.85 21.62 3.45
N PHE A 25 3.58 21.97 3.54
CA PHE A 25 2.80 22.55 2.47
C PHE A 25 2.46 24.00 2.82
N ASP A 26 2.55 24.89 1.84
CA ASP A 26 2.20 26.29 2.00
C ASP A 26 1.58 26.85 0.72
N VAL A 27 0.84 27.94 0.82
CA VAL A 27 0.21 28.62 -0.32
C VAL A 27 1.24 29.47 -1.05
N VAL A 28 1.51 29.11 -2.30
CA VAL A 28 2.36 29.87 -3.23
C VAL A 28 1.54 30.22 -4.46
N ASP A 29 1.46 31.51 -4.80
CA ASP A 29 0.62 32.04 -5.89
C ASP A 29 -0.85 31.57 -5.80
N GLY A 30 -1.40 31.55 -4.58
CA GLY A 30 -2.79 31.17 -4.32
C GLY A 30 -3.09 29.67 -4.42
N ARG A 31 -2.08 28.80 -4.45
CA ARG A 31 -2.25 27.34 -4.43
C ARG A 31 -1.28 26.67 -3.46
N TYR A 32 -1.72 25.64 -2.76
CA TYR A 32 -0.84 24.80 -1.95
C TYR A 32 0.23 24.14 -2.81
N ARG A 33 1.47 24.24 -2.35
CA ARG A 33 2.65 23.58 -2.91
C ARG A 33 3.39 22.85 -1.80
N LEU A 34 4.07 21.76 -2.16
CA LEU A 34 5.08 21.18 -1.30
C LEU A 34 6.28 22.12 -1.23
N ILE A 35 6.61 22.61 -0.04
CA ILE A 35 7.72 23.54 0.20
C ILE A 35 9.00 22.78 0.53
N ALA A 36 8.92 21.85 1.49
CA ALA A 36 10.06 21.09 1.95
C ALA A 36 9.63 19.75 2.53
N THR A 37 10.56 18.77 2.47
CA THR A 37 10.41 17.48 3.14
C THR A 37 11.59 17.24 4.08
N GLY A 38 11.30 16.84 5.31
CA GLY A 38 12.30 16.38 6.28
C GLY A 38 12.20 14.88 6.50
N ARG A 39 13.32 14.21 6.78
CA ARG A 39 13.34 12.76 7.03
C ARG A 39 14.30 12.38 8.15
N ALA A 40 13.86 11.56 9.10
CA ALA A 40 14.70 10.98 10.15
C ALA A 40 14.58 9.45 10.19
N PRO A 41 15.60 8.72 10.66
CA PRO A 41 15.42 7.33 11.09
C PRO A 41 14.29 7.23 12.13
N SER A 42 13.50 6.16 12.06
CA SER A 42 12.41 5.93 13.02
C SER A 42 12.96 5.56 14.38
N THR A 43 12.37 6.13 15.43
CA THR A 43 12.69 5.87 16.84
C THR A 43 11.59 5.07 17.55
N ALA A 44 10.63 4.54 16.77
CA ALA A 44 9.53 3.70 17.27
C ALA A 44 9.97 2.32 17.81
N GLY A 45 11.22 1.94 17.56
CA GLY A 45 11.83 0.71 18.02
C GLY A 45 13.09 0.96 18.85
N PRO A 46 13.90 -0.09 19.10
CA PRO A 46 15.13 0.05 19.86
C PRO A 46 16.07 1.11 19.26
N PRO A 47 16.82 1.85 20.09
CA PRO A 47 16.86 1.74 21.55
C PRO A 47 15.84 2.62 22.30
N LEU A 48 15.14 3.53 21.61
CA LEU A 48 14.37 4.59 22.27
C LEU A 48 12.92 4.20 22.58
N PHE A 49 12.23 3.54 21.65
CA PHE A 49 10.79 3.30 21.75
C PHE A 49 9.97 4.58 21.99
N ASP A 50 10.36 5.68 21.35
CA ASP A 50 9.72 6.98 21.43
C ASP A 50 9.70 7.62 20.05
N ILE A 51 8.52 7.79 19.45
CA ILE A 51 8.41 8.35 18.10
C ILE A 51 8.65 9.87 18.07
N SER A 52 8.46 10.57 19.18
CA SER A 52 8.57 12.03 19.25
C SER A 52 9.95 12.50 18.79
N GLU A 53 11.01 11.79 19.18
CA GLU A 53 12.39 12.07 18.76
C GLU A 53 12.56 12.09 17.23
N SER A 54 12.13 11.04 16.54
CA SER A 54 12.18 11.01 15.07
C SER A 54 11.30 12.08 14.41
N VAL A 55 10.20 12.47 15.06
CA VAL A 55 9.34 13.58 14.60
C VAL A 55 10.12 14.88 14.72
N ARG A 56 10.64 15.25 15.89
CA ARG A 56 11.46 16.47 16.11
C ARG A 56 12.63 16.54 15.13
N MET A 57 13.41 15.46 15.00
CA MET A 57 14.52 15.35 14.05
C MET A 57 14.09 15.53 12.58
N SER A 58 12.84 15.17 12.23
CA SER A 58 12.32 15.38 10.88
C SER A 58 11.88 16.83 10.67
N LEU A 59 11.35 17.48 11.70
CA LEU A 59 10.98 18.90 11.68
C LEU A 59 12.23 19.79 11.62
N GLU A 60 13.27 19.49 12.37
CA GLU A 60 14.57 20.18 12.30
C GLU A 60 15.12 20.27 10.88
N LYS A 61 14.93 19.22 10.08
CA LYS A 61 15.36 19.21 8.67
C LYS A 61 14.53 20.15 7.81
N ILE A 62 13.24 20.28 8.08
CA ILE A 62 12.40 21.31 7.45
C ILE A 62 12.86 22.70 7.87
N GLN A 63 13.12 22.92 9.17
CA GLN A 63 13.65 24.20 9.67
C GLN A 63 14.97 24.56 8.98
N SER A 64 15.90 23.61 8.83
CA SER A 64 17.18 23.86 8.18
C SER A 64 17.07 24.17 6.68
N ILE A 65 16.04 23.66 6.01
CA ILE A 65 15.79 23.91 4.57
C ILE A 65 15.10 25.26 4.37
N THR A 66 14.13 25.58 5.22
CA THR A 66 13.20 26.71 5.00
C THR A 66 13.56 27.96 5.80
N GLY A 67 14.35 27.83 6.88
CA GLY A 67 14.59 28.89 7.85
C GLY A 67 13.38 29.20 8.74
N ARG A 68 12.24 28.50 8.56
CA ARG A 68 11.02 28.68 9.33
C ARG A 68 11.15 27.95 10.68
N PRO A 69 11.09 28.64 11.82
CA PRO A 69 10.99 27.98 13.11
C PRO A 69 9.65 27.24 13.20
N LEU A 70 9.68 25.98 13.63
CA LEU A 70 8.50 25.12 13.81
C LEU A 70 8.27 24.76 15.28
N MET A 71 9.30 24.83 16.11
CA MET A 71 9.27 24.49 17.53
C MET A 71 9.60 25.73 18.36
N ASP A 72 8.99 25.85 19.54
CA ASP A 72 9.30 26.90 20.52
C ASP A 72 10.48 26.52 21.43
N GLU A 73 10.82 27.39 22.39
CA GLU A 73 11.90 27.17 23.36
C GLU A 73 11.65 25.98 24.31
N SER A 74 10.43 25.45 24.35
CA SER A 74 10.02 24.29 25.15
C SER A 74 9.88 23.01 24.31
N ASP A 75 10.44 22.98 23.09
CA ASP A 75 10.33 21.89 22.12
C ASP A 75 8.89 21.51 21.75
N SER A 76 7.96 22.46 21.88
CA SER A 76 6.56 22.28 21.49
C SER A 76 6.31 22.86 20.09
N LEU A 77 5.45 22.20 19.32
CA LEU A 77 5.07 22.66 17.99
C LEU A 77 4.36 24.02 18.08
N ILE A 78 4.84 25.00 17.32
CA ILE A 78 4.20 26.32 17.20
C ILE A 78 2.98 26.18 16.28
N ILE A 79 1.78 26.29 16.84
CA ILE A 79 0.50 26.23 16.13
C ILE A 79 -0.55 27.11 16.83
N PRO A 80 -1.18 28.09 16.14
CA PRO A 80 -1.08 28.43 14.72
C PRO A 80 0.20 29.21 14.35
N VAL A 81 0.31 29.62 13.09
CA VAL A 81 1.41 30.48 12.60
C VAL A 81 1.44 31.81 13.36
N THR A 82 2.64 32.27 13.73
CA THR A 82 2.85 33.57 14.39
C THR A 82 2.96 34.71 13.38
N ASN A 83 2.84 35.95 13.83
CA ASN A 83 3.05 37.14 13.00
C ASN A 83 4.46 37.22 12.39
N GLU A 84 5.43 36.52 12.97
CA GLU A 84 6.81 36.43 12.49
C GLU A 84 7.00 35.31 11.45
N GLY A 85 5.93 34.59 11.11
CA GLY A 85 5.95 33.48 10.15
C GLY A 85 6.43 32.14 10.73
N ALA A 86 6.59 32.03 12.06
CA ALA A 86 6.95 30.78 12.72
C ALA A 86 5.74 29.86 12.90
N GLY A 87 5.96 28.55 12.97
CA GLY A 87 4.93 27.54 13.20
C GLY A 87 4.13 27.17 11.94
N VAL A 88 3.02 26.46 12.12
CA VAL A 88 2.08 26.05 11.06
C VAL A 88 0.65 26.18 11.55
N ASP A 89 -0.33 26.25 10.64
CA ASP A 89 -1.75 26.39 11.01
C ASP A 89 -2.40 25.06 11.31
N VAL A 90 -1.97 24.02 10.58
CA VAL A 90 -2.51 22.67 10.68
C VAL A 90 -1.39 21.66 10.77
N PHE A 91 -1.52 20.73 11.72
CA PHE A 91 -0.69 19.53 11.80
C PHE A 91 -1.55 18.30 11.55
N VAL A 92 -1.07 17.38 10.72
CA VAL A 92 -1.70 16.08 10.47
C VAL A 92 -0.66 14.99 10.52
N SER A 93 -1.07 13.77 10.87
CA SER A 93 -0.12 12.66 10.94
C SER A 93 -0.68 11.35 10.44
N THR A 94 0.21 10.53 9.90
CA THR A 94 -0.04 9.12 9.63
C THR A 94 0.94 8.25 10.37
N THR A 95 0.51 7.04 10.73
CA THR A 95 1.38 6.08 11.41
C THR A 95 1.23 4.68 10.85
N SER A 96 2.38 4.06 10.62
CA SER A 96 2.53 2.64 10.37
C SER A 96 3.56 1.99 11.29
N ALA A 97 4.25 2.82 12.08
CA ALA A 97 5.23 2.41 13.07
C ALA A 97 4.60 1.82 14.34
N GLY A 98 5.45 1.14 15.09
CA GLY A 98 5.09 0.44 16.32
C GLY A 98 5.11 -1.07 16.16
N PRO A 99 5.04 -1.80 17.28
CA PRO A 99 5.04 -3.26 17.27
C PRO A 99 3.82 -3.81 16.52
N LYS A 100 3.99 -5.00 15.95
CA LYS A 100 2.88 -5.77 15.35
C LYS A 100 1.84 -6.06 16.45
N VAL A 101 0.56 -5.84 16.13
CA VAL A 101 -0.55 -6.13 17.04
C VAL A 101 -0.98 -7.58 16.85
N ARG A 102 -0.61 -8.45 17.80
CA ARG A 102 -0.90 -9.89 17.73
C ARG A 102 -2.40 -10.11 17.90
N THR A 103 -3.03 -10.69 16.89
CA THR A 103 -4.49 -10.78 16.82
C THR A 103 -4.97 -12.21 16.65
N VAL A 104 -5.96 -12.60 17.47
CA VAL A 104 -6.76 -13.82 17.24
C VAL A 104 -8.08 -13.43 16.60
N LEU A 105 -8.46 -14.16 15.56
CA LEU A 105 -9.74 -13.98 14.87
C LEU A 105 -10.74 -15.05 15.34
N VAL A 106 -11.94 -14.61 15.68
CA VAL A 106 -13.04 -15.49 16.10
C VAL A 106 -14.24 -15.19 15.22
N GLY A 107 -14.67 -16.20 14.46
CA GLY A 107 -15.72 -16.05 13.46
C GLY A 107 -16.65 -17.25 13.43
N LEU A 108 -17.97 -17.03 13.54
CA LEU A 108 -18.95 -18.12 13.53
C LEU A 108 -18.79 -19.10 12.35
N MET A 109 -19.05 -18.67 11.11
CA MET A 109 -19.03 -19.54 9.94
C MET A 109 -17.81 -19.25 9.04
N PRO A 110 -17.00 -20.27 8.65
CA PRO A 110 -15.78 -20.08 7.87
C PRO A 110 -15.93 -19.25 6.59
N GLY A 111 -16.92 -19.60 5.75
CA GLY A 111 -17.19 -18.93 4.47
C GLY A 111 -18.09 -17.69 4.59
N VAL A 112 -18.42 -17.25 5.80
CA VAL A 112 -19.34 -16.12 6.02
C VAL A 112 -18.72 -15.10 6.96
N SER A 113 -18.89 -15.23 8.27
CA SER A 113 -18.43 -14.24 9.25
C SER A 113 -16.92 -14.29 9.47
N LEU A 114 -16.31 -15.49 9.49
CA LEU A 114 -14.86 -15.61 9.63
C LEU A 114 -14.12 -15.01 8.43
N GLN A 115 -14.65 -15.20 7.22
CA GLN A 115 -14.09 -14.57 6.02
C GLN A 115 -14.18 -13.03 6.08
N SER A 116 -15.31 -12.48 6.54
CA SER A 116 -15.45 -11.02 6.73
C SER A 116 -14.50 -10.46 7.78
N VAL A 117 -14.28 -11.19 8.89
CA VAL A 117 -13.28 -10.85 9.91
C VAL A 117 -11.86 -10.91 9.35
N ARG A 118 -11.54 -11.95 8.55
CA ARG A 118 -10.23 -12.06 7.90
C ARG A 118 -9.99 -10.89 6.95
N ARG A 119 -10.99 -10.50 6.16
CA ARG A 119 -10.92 -9.31 5.30
C ARG A 119 -10.70 -8.04 6.11
N LEU A 120 -11.47 -7.82 7.19
CA LEU A 120 -11.27 -6.68 8.08
C LEU A 120 -9.84 -6.65 8.62
N ALA A 121 -9.36 -7.77 9.15
CA ALA A 121 -8.04 -7.88 9.74
C ALA A 121 -6.92 -7.66 8.70
N SER A 122 -7.09 -8.17 7.47
CA SER A 122 -6.16 -7.97 6.35
C SER A 122 -6.10 -6.53 5.85
N SER A 123 -7.06 -5.69 6.22
CA SER A 123 -7.07 -4.26 5.84
C SER A 123 -6.34 -3.37 6.84
N ALA A 124 -5.77 -3.94 7.90
CA ALA A 124 -5.16 -3.22 9.02
C ALA A 124 -3.77 -3.78 9.38
N PHE A 125 -3.05 -3.08 10.26
CA PHE A 125 -1.68 -3.42 10.67
C PHE A 125 -1.63 -4.53 11.76
N LEU A 126 -2.15 -5.72 11.46
CA LEU A 126 -2.29 -6.84 12.40
C LEU A 126 -1.38 -8.02 12.05
N GLU A 127 -0.96 -8.77 13.06
CA GLU A 127 -0.34 -10.09 12.91
C GLU A 127 -1.33 -11.17 13.35
N ILE A 128 -1.78 -12.02 12.43
CA ILE A 128 -2.74 -13.09 12.76
C ILE A 128 -1.99 -14.26 13.38
N VAL A 129 -2.23 -14.48 14.68
CA VAL A 129 -1.56 -15.53 15.47
C VAL A 129 -2.47 -16.73 15.76
N GLY A 130 -3.76 -16.64 15.39
CA GLY A 130 -4.70 -17.73 15.51
C GLY A 130 -6.09 -17.39 14.94
N GLU A 131 -6.81 -18.43 14.55
CA GLU A 131 -8.21 -18.33 14.11
C GLU A 131 -9.05 -19.41 14.79
N ILE A 132 -10.28 -19.06 15.19
CA ILE A 132 -11.28 -19.95 15.80
C ILE A 132 -12.61 -19.73 15.08
N GLY A 133 -13.35 -20.80 14.80
CA GLY A 133 -14.71 -20.72 14.29
C GLY A 133 -15.55 -21.94 14.62
N LEU A 134 -16.81 -21.99 14.18
CA LEU A 134 -17.76 -23.05 14.56
C LEU A 134 -17.30 -24.43 14.10
N THR A 135 -16.66 -24.52 12.93
CA THR A 135 -16.16 -25.79 12.38
C THR A 135 -14.79 -26.18 12.92
N ASP A 136 -14.28 -25.45 13.91
CA ASP A 136 -13.04 -25.80 14.59
C ASP A 136 -13.21 -27.13 15.32
N ARG A 137 -12.39 -28.13 14.97
CA ARG A 137 -12.46 -29.48 15.54
C ARG A 137 -11.83 -29.58 16.92
N ARG A 138 -11.11 -28.55 17.37
CA ARG A 138 -10.55 -28.46 18.70
C ARG A 138 -11.67 -28.43 19.75
N ARG A 139 -11.44 -29.10 20.87
CA ARG A 139 -12.29 -29.01 22.07
C ARG A 139 -12.13 -27.62 22.70
N ASP A 140 -13.08 -27.20 23.53
CA ASP A 140 -13.05 -25.85 24.13
C ASP A 140 -11.79 -25.59 24.95
N ALA A 141 -11.29 -26.59 25.69
CA ALA A 141 -10.01 -26.50 26.40
C ALA A 141 -8.83 -26.22 25.45
N GLU A 142 -8.78 -26.88 24.29
CA GLU A 142 -7.72 -26.69 23.29
C GLU A 142 -7.84 -25.32 22.59
N ARG A 143 -9.05 -24.78 22.46
CA ARG A 143 -9.28 -23.41 21.94
C ARG A 143 -8.81 -22.35 22.94
N ILE A 144 -9.08 -22.57 24.23
CA ILE A 144 -8.59 -21.72 25.32
C ILE A 144 -7.06 -21.76 25.36
N ASP A 145 -6.47 -22.95 25.31
CA ASP A 145 -5.01 -23.14 25.28
C ASP A 145 -4.37 -22.42 24.09
N LEU A 146 -5.00 -22.44 22.91
CA LEU A 146 -4.53 -21.67 21.76
C LEU A 146 -4.48 -20.18 22.06
N ILE A 147 -5.54 -19.60 22.62
CA ILE A 147 -5.59 -18.15 22.90
C ILE A 147 -4.52 -17.80 23.94
N ILE A 148 -4.38 -18.62 24.99
CA ILE A 148 -3.37 -18.41 26.04
C ILE A 148 -1.96 -18.49 25.46
N ALA A 149 -1.68 -19.51 24.64
CA ALA A 149 -0.37 -19.70 24.01
C ALA A 149 -0.04 -18.58 23.00
N ALA A 150 -1.05 -18.11 22.25
CA ALA A 150 -0.89 -17.05 21.27
C ALA A 150 -0.53 -15.70 21.91
N ARG A 151 -0.93 -15.47 23.18
CA ARG A 151 -0.76 -14.20 23.92
C ARG A 151 -1.17 -12.98 23.08
N PRO A 152 -2.45 -12.91 22.64
CA PRO A 152 -2.91 -11.86 21.76
C PRO A 152 -2.99 -10.51 22.48
N ASP A 153 -2.71 -9.47 21.71
CA ASP A 153 -2.97 -8.08 22.08
C ASP A 153 -4.41 -7.69 21.79
N LEU A 154 -4.99 -8.32 20.77
CA LEU A 154 -6.33 -8.06 20.26
C LEU A 154 -7.05 -9.39 19.93
N ILE A 155 -8.34 -9.47 20.24
CA ILE A 155 -9.23 -10.52 19.74
C ILE A 155 -10.38 -9.86 18.98
N ILE A 156 -10.56 -10.24 17.71
CA ILE A 156 -11.68 -9.76 16.89
C ILE A 156 -12.74 -10.86 16.85
N VAL A 157 -13.93 -10.56 17.35
CA VAL A 157 -15.06 -11.48 17.39
C VAL A 157 -16.14 -10.98 16.44
N ALA A 158 -16.54 -11.80 15.48
CA ALA A 158 -17.76 -11.58 14.72
C ALA A 158 -18.57 -12.86 14.54
N GLY A 159 -19.88 -12.69 14.39
CA GLY A 159 -20.80 -13.80 14.26
C GLY A 159 -22.25 -13.34 14.29
N GLY A 160 -23.09 -14.09 13.59
CA GLY A 160 -24.49 -13.75 13.38
C GLY A 160 -24.68 -12.55 12.45
N THR A 161 -25.67 -12.65 11.56
CA THR A 161 -26.27 -11.47 10.96
C THR A 161 -27.03 -10.68 12.03
N ASP A 162 -27.45 -9.47 11.73
CA ASP A 162 -28.33 -8.73 12.65
C ASP A 162 -29.68 -9.47 12.76
N GLY A 163 -30.01 -9.90 13.98
CA GLY A 163 -31.16 -10.76 14.26
C GLY A 163 -30.94 -12.25 13.96
N GLY A 164 -29.69 -12.65 13.67
CA GLY A 164 -29.29 -14.02 13.38
C GLY A 164 -28.90 -14.81 14.63
N ALA A 165 -27.94 -15.73 14.47
CA ALA A 165 -27.49 -16.64 15.53
C ALA A 165 -27.12 -15.92 16.84
N VAL A 166 -27.67 -16.42 17.96
CA VAL A 166 -27.47 -15.91 19.32
C VAL A 166 -26.59 -16.88 20.10
N ASP A 167 -27.08 -18.09 20.38
CA ASP A 167 -26.43 -19.06 21.27
C ASP A 167 -25.01 -19.42 20.86
N SER A 168 -24.80 -19.72 19.57
CA SER A 168 -23.47 -20.07 19.07
C SER A 168 -22.47 -18.91 19.12
N VAL A 169 -22.94 -17.67 19.05
CA VAL A 169 -22.07 -16.48 19.20
C VAL A 169 -21.72 -16.29 20.67
N LEU A 170 -22.70 -16.43 21.57
CA LEU A 170 -22.47 -16.33 23.02
C LEU A 170 -21.51 -17.43 23.53
N GLN A 171 -21.60 -18.66 23.03
CA GLN A 171 -20.66 -19.74 23.37
C GLN A 171 -19.20 -19.39 22.97
N MET A 172 -19.01 -18.75 21.81
CA MET A 172 -17.70 -18.27 21.40
C MET A 172 -17.21 -17.13 22.28
N VAL A 173 -18.09 -16.18 22.61
CA VAL A 173 -17.80 -15.06 23.52
C VAL A 173 -17.39 -15.58 24.90
N GLU A 174 -18.08 -16.59 25.44
CA GLU A 174 -17.73 -17.24 26.71
C GLU A 174 -16.34 -17.89 26.63
N THR A 175 -16.04 -18.64 25.58
CA THR A 175 -14.73 -19.27 25.37
C THR A 175 -13.61 -18.22 25.33
N VAL A 176 -13.84 -17.12 24.61
CA VAL A 176 -12.89 -16.00 24.53
C VAL A 176 -12.73 -15.33 25.89
N GLY A 177 -13.83 -15.10 26.62
CA GLY A 177 -13.81 -14.45 27.93
C GLY A 177 -13.05 -15.27 28.97
N LEU A 178 -13.25 -16.58 28.99
CA LEU A 178 -12.50 -17.51 29.84
C LEU A 178 -11.00 -17.45 29.52
N ALA A 179 -10.65 -17.57 28.23
CA ALA A 179 -9.25 -17.54 27.83
C ALA A 179 -8.57 -16.20 28.14
N ALA A 180 -9.24 -15.08 27.89
CA ALA A 180 -8.72 -13.75 28.13
C ALA A 180 -8.49 -13.48 29.64
N ASN A 181 -9.37 -13.97 30.51
CA ASN A 181 -9.20 -13.87 31.97
C ASN A 181 -8.05 -14.75 32.50
N LEU A 182 -7.68 -15.81 31.78
CA LEU A 182 -6.58 -16.72 32.14
C LEU A 182 -5.22 -16.25 31.61
N LEU A 183 -5.17 -15.18 30.80
CA LEU A 183 -3.91 -14.70 30.24
C LEU A 183 -2.95 -14.21 31.34
N PRO A 184 -1.69 -14.67 31.34
CA PRO A 184 -0.74 -14.32 32.38
C PRO A 184 -0.25 -12.87 32.26
N GLY A 185 -0.03 -12.21 33.40
CA GLY A 185 0.84 -11.03 33.49
C GLY A 185 0.19 -9.65 33.31
N GLY A 186 -1.09 -9.47 33.61
CA GLY A 186 -1.72 -8.13 33.59
C GLY A 186 -1.76 -7.46 32.21
N ARG A 187 -1.48 -8.23 31.14
CA ARG A 187 -1.56 -7.75 29.76
C ARG A 187 -3.04 -7.59 29.40
N GLN A 188 -3.46 -6.35 29.18
CA GLN A 188 -4.85 -6.04 28.89
C GLN A 188 -5.17 -6.33 27.41
N THR A 189 -5.56 -7.56 27.11
CA THR A 189 -6.01 -7.93 25.76
C THR A 189 -7.29 -7.16 25.43
N ARG A 190 -7.28 -6.48 24.28
CA ARG A 190 -8.43 -5.73 23.75
C ARG A 190 -9.36 -6.66 22.99
N ILE A 191 -10.66 -6.41 23.06
CA ILE A 191 -11.66 -7.18 22.34
C ILE A 191 -12.43 -6.25 21.42
N VAL A 192 -12.53 -6.60 20.14
CA VAL A 192 -13.40 -5.91 19.17
C VAL A 192 -14.53 -6.84 18.81
N PHE A 193 -15.77 -6.45 19.12
CA PHE A 193 -16.95 -7.18 18.70
C PHE A 193 -17.61 -6.49 17.50
N ALA A 194 -17.71 -7.23 16.40
CA ALA A 194 -18.26 -6.76 15.12
C ALA A 194 -19.34 -7.72 14.59
N GLY A 195 -20.11 -8.33 15.48
CA GLY A 195 -21.17 -9.30 15.17
C GLY A 195 -22.58 -8.73 15.34
N ASN A 196 -23.56 -9.63 15.49
CA ASN A 196 -24.98 -9.30 15.66
C ASN A 196 -25.19 -8.20 16.72
N ARG A 197 -25.69 -7.04 16.28
CA ARG A 197 -25.86 -5.85 17.14
C ARG A 197 -26.78 -6.06 18.34
N HIS A 198 -27.71 -7.00 18.26
CA HIS A 198 -28.64 -7.31 19.35
C HIS A 198 -27.97 -8.00 20.54
N LEU A 199 -26.76 -8.55 20.35
CA LEU A 199 -26.01 -9.23 21.40
C LEU A 199 -25.16 -8.29 22.26
N GLY A 200 -25.09 -6.99 21.94
CA GLY A 200 -24.15 -6.06 22.57
C GLY A 200 -24.22 -6.02 24.09
N ALA A 201 -25.43 -5.99 24.67
CA ALA A 201 -25.61 -6.01 26.12
C ALA A 201 -25.08 -7.30 26.75
N SER A 202 -25.43 -8.46 26.19
CA SER A 202 -24.97 -9.76 26.66
C SER A 202 -23.45 -9.92 26.53
N VAL A 203 -22.85 -9.44 25.42
CA VAL A 203 -21.40 -9.47 25.21
C VAL A 203 -20.67 -8.65 26.28
N MET A 204 -21.16 -7.45 26.59
CA MET A 204 -20.60 -6.61 27.65
C MET A 204 -20.73 -7.26 29.03
N GLU A 205 -21.86 -7.92 29.30
CA GLU A 205 -22.09 -8.65 30.56
C GLU A 205 -21.11 -9.82 30.71
N TYR A 206 -20.90 -10.62 29.65
CA TYR A 206 -19.99 -11.77 29.67
C TYR A 206 -18.52 -11.37 29.88
N PHE A 207 -18.06 -10.33 29.21
CA PHE A 207 -16.67 -9.87 29.35
C PHE A 207 -16.43 -9.08 30.64
N GLY A 208 -17.48 -8.46 31.20
CA GLY A 208 -17.44 -7.70 32.44
C GLY A 208 -16.50 -6.49 32.37
N GLU A 209 -16.24 -5.87 33.52
CA GLU A 209 -15.40 -4.66 33.60
C GLU A 209 -13.89 -4.92 33.43
N ARG A 210 -13.47 -6.19 33.45
CA ARG A 210 -12.04 -6.55 33.42
C ARG A 210 -11.44 -6.55 32.03
N LEU A 211 -12.26 -6.76 31.01
CA LEU A 211 -11.82 -6.84 29.62
C LEU A 211 -12.33 -5.63 28.84
N PRO A 212 -11.44 -4.80 28.26
CA PRO A 212 -11.86 -3.66 27.46
C PRO A 212 -12.43 -4.15 26.12
N VAL A 213 -13.72 -3.90 25.92
CA VAL A 213 -14.48 -4.30 24.74
C VAL A 213 -14.88 -3.06 23.93
N THR A 214 -14.51 -3.05 22.66
CA THR A 214 -14.96 -2.07 21.67
C THR A 214 -16.05 -2.69 20.81
N MET A 215 -17.26 -2.15 20.93
CA MET A 215 -18.40 -2.52 20.10
C MET A 215 -18.35 -1.78 18.78
N THR A 216 -18.56 -2.49 17.67
CA THR A 216 -18.56 -1.91 16.32
C THR A 216 -19.78 -2.36 15.54
N PRO A 217 -20.18 -1.64 14.47
CA PRO A 217 -21.21 -2.13 13.56
C PRO A 217 -20.85 -3.50 12.98
N ASN A 218 -21.87 -4.33 12.77
CA ASN A 218 -21.69 -5.70 12.28
C ASN A 218 -20.97 -5.70 10.92
N VAL A 219 -19.87 -6.45 10.79
CA VAL A 219 -19.16 -6.59 9.51
C VAL A 219 -19.99 -7.27 8.43
N ARG A 220 -21.03 -8.00 8.84
CA ARG A 220 -21.95 -8.72 7.96
C ARG A 220 -23.39 -8.62 8.47
N PRO A 221 -24.04 -7.45 8.31
CA PRO A 221 -25.40 -7.22 8.80
C PRO A 221 -26.43 -8.23 8.26
N SER A 222 -26.25 -8.70 7.01
CA SER A 222 -27.05 -9.77 6.40
C SER A 222 -26.18 -10.74 5.61
N LEU A 223 -26.72 -11.90 5.22
CA LEU A 223 -25.94 -12.90 4.45
C LEU A 223 -25.40 -12.34 3.12
N ARG A 224 -26.11 -11.38 2.51
CA ARG A 224 -25.75 -10.78 1.22
C ARG A 224 -24.99 -9.46 1.34
N GLN A 225 -25.00 -8.84 2.52
CA GLN A 225 -24.39 -7.53 2.72
C GLN A 225 -23.19 -7.64 3.67
N GLU A 226 -22.02 -7.28 3.15
CA GLU A 226 -20.80 -7.10 3.94
C GLU A 226 -20.48 -5.61 4.02
N ASP A 227 -20.20 -5.10 5.21
CA ASP A 227 -19.80 -3.72 5.43
C ASP A 227 -18.66 -3.64 6.45
N LEU A 228 -17.43 -3.47 5.95
CA LEU A 228 -16.22 -3.47 6.77
C LEU A 228 -15.79 -2.07 7.22
N ALA A 229 -16.29 -1.02 6.56
CA ALA A 229 -15.75 0.33 6.72
C ALA A 229 -15.93 0.88 8.15
N PRO A 230 -17.10 0.75 8.80
CA PRO A 230 -17.28 1.22 10.17
C PRO A 230 -16.41 0.46 11.18
N ALA A 231 -16.34 -0.87 11.06
CA ALA A 231 -15.51 -1.69 11.93
C ALA A 231 -14.01 -1.39 11.76
N ARG A 232 -13.56 -1.05 10.54
CA ARG A 232 -12.17 -0.66 10.27
C ARG A 232 -11.77 0.62 10.99
N MET A 233 -12.66 1.61 11.08
CA MET A 233 -12.38 2.86 11.79
C MET A 233 -12.15 2.62 13.30
N HIS A 234 -13.03 1.86 13.95
CA HIS A 234 -12.83 1.50 15.35
C HIS A 234 -11.61 0.59 15.57
N LEU A 235 -11.33 -0.31 14.63
CA LEU A 235 -10.13 -1.14 14.69
C LEU A 235 -8.85 -0.30 14.63
N ALA A 236 -8.83 0.79 13.85
CA ALA A 236 -7.71 1.72 13.80
C ALA A 236 -7.46 2.39 15.16
N GLU A 237 -8.51 2.83 15.85
CA GLU A 237 -8.43 3.40 17.21
C GLU A 237 -7.85 2.39 18.20
N VAL A 238 -8.35 1.16 18.19
CA VAL A 238 -7.86 0.08 19.07
C VAL A 238 -6.39 -0.25 18.80
N ILE A 239 -5.97 -0.27 17.53
CA ILE A 239 -4.56 -0.47 17.15
C ILE A 239 -3.69 0.67 17.68
N ALA A 240 -4.15 1.92 17.59
CA ALA A 240 -3.43 3.07 18.11
C ALA A 240 -3.26 2.98 19.64
N GLU A 241 -4.32 2.64 20.38
CA GLU A 241 -4.28 2.43 21.83
C GLU A 241 -3.31 1.32 22.25
N VAL A 242 -3.30 0.19 21.53
CA VAL A 242 -2.35 -0.90 21.80
C VAL A 242 -0.91 -0.44 21.58
N ARG A 243 -0.67 0.41 20.56
CA ARG A 243 0.68 0.92 20.26
C ARG A 243 1.13 2.00 21.23
N SER A 244 0.26 2.91 21.65
CA SER A 244 0.60 3.96 22.62
C SER A 244 1.02 3.38 23.96
N SER A 245 0.49 2.21 24.36
CA SER A 245 0.94 1.49 25.56
C SER A 245 2.38 0.95 25.51
N ARG A 246 3.03 0.96 24.33
CA ARG A 246 4.35 0.34 24.09
C ARG A 246 5.41 1.29 23.59
N VAL A 247 5.00 2.41 23.02
CA VAL A 247 5.88 3.36 22.35
C VAL A 247 5.42 4.75 22.77
N ALA A 248 6.35 5.55 23.31
CA ALA A 248 6.08 6.92 23.71
C ALA A 248 5.90 7.85 22.49
N GLY A 249 5.34 9.04 22.72
CA GLY A 249 5.16 10.08 21.71
C GLY A 249 3.84 10.02 20.91
N PHE A 250 3.03 8.98 21.08
CA PHE A 250 1.70 8.91 20.44
C PHE A 250 0.76 10.01 20.97
N ASP A 251 0.72 10.23 22.29
CA ASP A 251 -0.14 11.23 22.92
C ASP A 251 0.19 12.66 22.44
N GLU A 252 1.48 12.94 22.22
CA GLU A 252 1.96 14.22 21.67
C GLU A 252 1.50 14.40 20.22
N LEU A 253 1.66 13.38 19.37
CA LEU A 253 1.16 13.42 17.99
C LEU A 253 -0.37 13.55 17.93
N GLU A 254 -1.10 12.88 18.81
CA GLU A 254 -2.55 13.00 18.89
C GLU A 254 -2.96 14.42 19.30
N THR A 255 -2.26 15.01 20.27
CA THR A 255 -2.46 16.39 20.71
C THR A 255 -2.20 17.39 19.57
N TRP A 256 -1.08 17.26 18.85
CA TRP A 256 -0.76 18.15 17.73
C TRP A 256 -1.71 17.98 16.55
N SER A 257 -2.11 16.74 16.24
CA SER A 257 -2.97 16.45 15.09
C SER A 257 -4.45 16.76 15.32
N ARG A 258 -4.90 16.99 16.56
CA ARG A 258 -6.28 17.38 16.91
C ARG A 258 -7.34 16.47 16.24
N GLY A 259 -7.10 15.15 16.25
CA GLY A 259 -7.99 14.15 15.64
C GLY A 259 -7.68 13.80 14.17
N PHE A 260 -6.61 14.33 13.61
CA PHE A 260 -6.12 13.99 12.26
C PHE A 260 -4.87 13.10 12.29
N LEU A 261 -4.90 12.07 13.14
CA LEU A 261 -3.95 10.96 13.14
C LEU A 261 -4.61 9.72 12.53
N LEU A 262 -4.09 9.21 11.43
CA LEU A 262 -4.65 8.05 10.73
C LEU A 262 -3.63 6.92 10.53
N PRO A 263 -4.08 5.67 10.41
CA PRO A 263 -3.23 4.61 9.84
C PRO A 263 -2.75 5.01 8.43
N THR A 264 -1.46 4.84 8.15
CA THR A 264 -0.85 5.19 6.84
C THR A 264 -1.60 4.52 5.68
N ALA A 265 -2.04 3.27 5.85
CA ALA A 265 -2.77 2.52 4.82
C ALA A 265 -4.17 3.12 4.50
N ASP A 266 -4.89 3.56 5.53
CA ASP A 266 -6.20 4.20 5.35
C ASP A 266 -6.06 5.55 4.65
N ALA A 267 -5.08 6.35 5.07
CA ALA A 267 -4.79 7.63 4.42
C ALA A 267 -4.37 7.44 2.96
N PHE A 268 -3.49 6.48 2.67
CA PHE A 268 -3.13 6.10 1.30
C PHE A 268 -4.36 5.70 0.47
N GLY A 269 -5.21 4.83 1.02
CA GLY A 269 -6.45 4.39 0.37
C GLY A 269 -7.44 5.51 0.06
N ARG A 270 -7.49 6.59 0.87
CA ARG A 270 -8.33 7.77 0.59
C ARG A 270 -7.96 8.45 -0.72
N VAL A 271 -6.66 8.60 -1.01
CA VAL A 271 -6.21 9.19 -2.28
C VAL A 271 -6.55 8.28 -3.46
N ILE A 272 -6.33 6.98 -3.33
CA ILE A 272 -6.68 6.02 -4.39
C ILE A 272 -8.18 6.02 -4.70
N ARG A 273 -9.03 6.06 -3.67
CA ARG A 273 -10.48 6.21 -3.84
C ARG A 273 -10.85 7.53 -4.51
N TYR A 274 -10.22 8.64 -4.11
CA TYR A 274 -10.45 9.94 -4.73
C TYR A 274 -10.11 9.92 -6.23
N LEU A 275 -8.95 9.38 -6.61
CA LEU A 275 -8.56 9.23 -8.01
C LEU A 275 -9.57 8.35 -8.78
N SER A 276 -10.08 7.27 -8.18
CA SER A 276 -11.09 6.43 -8.84
C SER A 276 -12.37 7.17 -9.17
N ASN A 277 -12.74 8.20 -8.41
CA ASN A 277 -13.91 9.03 -8.72
C ASN A 277 -13.63 10.02 -9.87
N ILE A 278 -12.36 10.33 -10.16
CA ILE A 278 -11.97 11.24 -11.26
C ILE A 278 -11.87 10.48 -12.59
N TYR A 279 -11.24 9.31 -12.61
CA TYR A 279 -10.91 8.58 -13.85
C TYR A 279 -12.08 7.75 -14.42
N GLY A 280 -13.25 7.77 -13.77
CA GLY A 280 -14.49 7.18 -14.26
C GLY A 280 -14.65 5.67 -13.98
N PRO A 281 -15.82 5.08 -14.27
CA PRO A 281 -16.17 3.72 -13.84
C PRO A 281 -15.56 2.60 -14.69
N ASP A 282 -15.07 2.90 -15.89
CA ASP A 282 -14.59 1.89 -16.85
C ASP A 282 -13.23 1.28 -16.47
N LYS A 283 -12.43 2.01 -15.68
CA LYS A 283 -11.12 1.57 -15.17
C LYS A 283 -11.08 1.66 -13.65
N GLY A 284 -10.29 0.80 -13.02
CA GLY A 284 -9.96 0.96 -11.61
C GLY A 284 -8.74 1.85 -11.39
N VAL A 285 -8.47 2.23 -10.16
CA VAL A 285 -7.19 2.81 -9.74
C VAL A 285 -6.50 1.83 -8.81
N LEU A 286 -5.20 1.62 -9.02
CA LEU A 286 -4.38 0.76 -8.17
C LEU A 286 -3.31 1.61 -7.50
N GLY A 287 -3.21 1.51 -6.18
CA GLY A 287 -2.16 2.06 -5.36
C GLY A 287 -1.36 0.95 -4.71
N ILE A 288 -0.02 1.05 -4.73
CA ILE A 288 0.87 0.13 -4.01
C ILE A 288 1.87 0.95 -3.21
N ASP A 289 1.91 0.73 -1.90
CA ASP A 289 2.95 1.27 -1.03
C ASP A 289 3.86 0.14 -0.53
N LEU A 290 5.07 0.06 -1.10
CA LEU A 290 6.09 -0.92 -0.75
C LEU A 290 6.89 -0.42 0.46
N GLY A 291 6.39 -0.72 1.65
CA GLY A 291 7.02 -0.38 2.92
C GLY A 291 8.08 -1.39 3.36
N ALA A 292 8.78 -1.03 4.44
CA ALA A 292 9.81 -1.89 5.03
C ALA A 292 9.23 -3.04 5.85
N SER A 293 8.13 -2.82 6.58
CA SER A 293 7.50 -3.87 7.41
C SER A 293 6.23 -4.46 6.82
N GLN A 294 5.69 -3.85 5.76
CA GLN A 294 4.51 -4.32 5.06
C GLN A 294 4.41 -3.74 3.66
N THR A 295 3.53 -4.31 2.86
CA THR A 295 3.10 -3.79 1.57
C THR A 295 1.61 -3.52 1.64
N THR A 296 1.21 -2.29 1.33
CA THR A 296 -0.20 -1.91 1.21
C THR A 296 -0.61 -1.95 -0.25
N VAL A 297 -1.69 -2.65 -0.56
CA VAL A 297 -2.34 -2.64 -1.87
C VAL A 297 -3.72 -2.02 -1.70
N ALA A 298 -3.98 -0.91 -2.38
CA ALA A 298 -5.27 -0.26 -2.42
C ALA A 298 -5.80 -0.29 -3.85
N ALA A 299 -6.97 -0.90 -4.06
CA ALA A 299 -7.64 -0.90 -5.35
C ALA A 299 -9.01 -0.25 -5.21
N ALA A 300 -9.32 0.71 -6.07
CA ALA A 300 -10.62 1.37 -6.09
C ALA A 300 -11.27 1.18 -7.47
N PHE A 301 -12.52 0.74 -7.47
CA PHE A 301 -13.33 0.56 -8.67
C PHE A 301 -14.65 1.30 -8.46
N ASP A 302 -14.93 2.33 -9.26
CA ASP A 302 -16.15 3.15 -9.10
C ASP A 302 -16.32 3.67 -7.65
N GLY A 303 -15.22 4.14 -7.05
CA GLY A 303 -15.18 4.61 -5.66
C GLY A 303 -15.23 3.50 -4.59
N ALA A 304 -15.48 2.24 -4.96
CA ALA A 304 -15.45 1.11 -4.04
C ALA A 304 -13.99 0.70 -3.75
N LEU A 305 -13.51 1.10 -2.58
CA LEU A 305 -12.14 0.88 -2.12
C LEU A 305 -11.97 -0.48 -1.43
N ARG A 306 -10.93 -1.22 -1.84
CA ARG A 306 -10.37 -2.39 -1.15
C ARG A 306 -8.93 -2.10 -0.76
N ILE A 307 -8.61 -2.30 0.51
CA ILE A 307 -7.25 -2.13 1.05
C ILE A 307 -6.82 -3.47 1.64
N THR A 308 -5.61 -3.90 1.33
CA THR A 308 -4.94 -5.03 1.97
C THR A 308 -3.56 -4.58 2.44
N VAL A 309 -3.21 -4.93 3.67
CA VAL A 309 -1.94 -4.63 4.33
C VAL A 309 -1.28 -5.96 4.70
N ASN A 310 -0.20 -6.30 4.00
CA ASN A 310 0.49 -7.59 4.21
C ASN A 310 1.72 -7.40 5.10
N SER A 311 1.60 -7.76 6.38
CA SER A 311 2.67 -7.62 7.39
C SER A 311 3.85 -8.59 7.24
N ASP A 312 3.71 -9.61 6.39
CA ASP A 312 4.76 -10.59 6.07
C ASP A 312 5.49 -10.26 4.77
N LEU A 313 5.01 -9.24 4.03
CA LEU A 313 5.52 -8.85 2.73
C LEU A 313 6.00 -7.40 2.79
N GLY A 314 7.26 -7.18 3.19
CA GLY A 314 7.89 -5.86 3.22
C GLY A 314 9.39 -5.96 3.01
N MET A 315 10.04 -4.85 2.68
CA MET A 315 11.44 -4.81 2.22
C MET A 315 12.49 -4.64 3.34
N GLY A 316 12.10 -4.87 4.59
CA GLY A 316 12.91 -4.66 5.80
C GLY A 316 12.75 -5.81 6.77
N ALA A 317 12.37 -5.54 8.02
CA ALA A 317 12.29 -6.55 9.09
C ALA A 317 11.34 -7.73 8.77
N SER A 318 10.30 -7.50 7.96
CA SER A 318 9.35 -8.54 7.55
C SER A 318 9.81 -9.37 6.35
N LEU A 319 10.92 -9.01 5.71
CA LEU A 319 11.37 -9.61 4.45
C LEU A 319 11.54 -11.15 4.50
N PRO A 320 11.97 -11.79 5.61
CA PRO A 320 12.01 -13.25 5.69
C PRO A 320 10.63 -13.90 5.56
N GLY A 321 9.56 -13.16 5.89
CA GLY A 321 8.17 -13.59 5.71
C GLY A 321 7.83 -13.93 4.26
N LEU A 322 8.54 -13.34 3.29
CA LEU A 322 8.44 -13.66 1.87
C LEU A 322 8.57 -15.17 1.59
N LEU A 323 9.49 -15.84 2.28
CA LEU A 323 9.78 -17.26 2.09
C LEU A 323 8.68 -18.19 2.63
N LYS A 324 7.69 -17.67 3.35
CA LYS A 324 6.48 -18.42 3.72
C LYS A 324 5.50 -18.53 2.55
N HIS A 325 5.65 -17.68 1.54
CA HIS A 325 4.67 -17.50 0.45
C HIS A 325 5.22 -17.90 -0.93
N GLY A 326 6.51 -18.24 -1.03
CA GLY A 326 7.15 -18.61 -2.28
C GLY A 326 8.52 -19.24 -2.07
N GLU A 327 9.13 -19.68 -3.16
CA GLU A 327 10.45 -20.30 -3.15
C GLU A 327 11.54 -19.30 -3.54
N ILE A 328 12.79 -19.60 -3.21
CA ILE A 328 13.94 -18.76 -3.61
C ILE A 328 14.06 -18.63 -5.14
N ALA A 329 13.60 -19.65 -5.88
CA ALA A 329 13.55 -19.64 -7.35
C ALA A 329 12.59 -18.57 -7.91
N ASP A 330 11.55 -18.20 -7.16
CA ASP A 330 10.64 -17.12 -7.55
C ASP A 330 11.32 -15.75 -7.50
N ILE A 331 12.40 -15.63 -6.73
CA ILE A 331 13.23 -14.43 -6.61
C ILE A 331 14.35 -14.47 -7.65
N THR A 332 15.14 -15.54 -7.67
CA THR A 332 16.35 -15.64 -8.52
C THR A 332 16.04 -15.63 -10.02
N ARG A 333 14.80 -15.96 -10.42
CA ARG A 333 14.37 -15.84 -11.82
C ARG A 333 14.48 -14.42 -12.39
N TRP A 334 14.44 -13.40 -11.54
CA TRP A 334 14.51 -11.99 -11.93
C TRP A 334 15.93 -11.43 -11.99
N LEU A 335 16.92 -12.20 -11.57
CA LEU A 335 18.30 -11.73 -11.54
C LEU A 335 18.89 -11.65 -12.96
N PRO A 336 19.58 -10.55 -13.30
CA PRO A 336 20.27 -10.41 -14.59
C PRO A 336 21.68 -11.03 -14.57
N VAL A 337 22.18 -11.42 -13.41
CA VAL A 337 23.50 -12.05 -13.23
C VAL A 337 23.35 -13.33 -12.42
N GLU A 338 24.37 -14.18 -12.45
CA GLU A 338 24.39 -15.36 -11.60
C GLU A 338 24.68 -14.94 -10.16
N VAL A 339 23.77 -15.27 -9.24
CA VAL A 339 23.93 -15.06 -7.81
C VAL A 339 23.59 -16.38 -7.12
N PRO A 340 24.49 -16.94 -6.29
CA PRO A 340 24.19 -18.12 -5.51
C PRO A 340 23.01 -17.90 -4.55
N GLU A 341 22.16 -18.92 -4.37
CA GLU A 341 20.99 -18.79 -3.48
C GLU A 341 21.34 -18.41 -2.04
N TYR A 342 22.50 -18.86 -1.53
CA TYR A 342 22.93 -18.50 -0.18
C TYR A 342 23.16 -16.98 -0.04
N ARG A 343 23.67 -16.30 -1.07
CA ARG A 343 23.85 -14.84 -1.09
C ARG A 343 22.51 -14.12 -1.00
N VAL A 344 21.49 -14.62 -1.69
CA VAL A 344 20.13 -14.06 -1.63
C VAL A 344 19.54 -14.25 -0.23
N ARG A 345 19.74 -15.42 0.39
CA ARG A 345 19.29 -15.69 1.77
C ARG A 345 20.01 -14.82 2.80
N ASP A 346 21.33 -14.68 2.67
CA ASP A 346 22.13 -13.81 3.52
C ASP A 346 21.66 -12.36 3.41
N TYR A 347 21.39 -11.89 2.19
CA TYR A 347 20.85 -10.56 1.95
C TYR A 347 19.49 -10.36 2.64
N ILE A 348 18.56 -11.31 2.50
CA ILE A 348 17.26 -11.29 3.17
C ILE A 348 17.42 -11.17 4.69
N CYS A 349 18.28 -12.00 5.30
CA CYS A 349 18.52 -11.99 6.75
C CYS A 349 19.18 -10.69 7.21
N ASN A 350 20.21 -10.21 6.52
CA ASN A 350 20.92 -8.98 6.85
C ASN A 350 20.01 -7.76 6.75
N LYS A 351 19.19 -7.68 5.69
CA LYS A 351 18.20 -6.62 5.51
C LYS A 351 17.11 -6.67 6.59
N ALA A 352 16.72 -7.85 7.05
CA ALA A 352 15.77 -7.99 8.15
C ALA A 352 16.33 -7.47 9.49
N LEU A 353 17.61 -7.74 9.76
CA LEU A 353 18.31 -7.26 10.95
C LEU A 353 18.61 -5.76 10.90
N GLN A 354 18.88 -5.22 9.70
CA GLN A 354 19.18 -3.81 9.47
C GLN A 354 18.30 -3.22 8.35
N PRO A 355 17.00 -2.98 8.59
CA PRO A 355 16.04 -2.56 7.56
C PRO A 355 16.35 -1.24 6.85
N GLY A 356 17.20 -0.41 7.47
CA GLY A 356 17.62 0.89 6.93
C GLY A 356 18.79 0.84 5.95
N THR A 357 19.44 -0.31 5.76
CA THR A 357 20.56 -0.44 4.81
C THR A 357 20.08 -0.20 3.38
N VAL A 358 21.00 0.22 2.52
CA VAL A 358 20.78 0.35 1.07
C VAL A 358 21.78 -0.54 0.35
N PRO A 359 21.50 -1.00 -0.88
CA PRO A 359 22.46 -1.77 -1.65
C PRO A 359 23.77 -0.98 -1.82
N ALA A 360 24.90 -1.60 -1.44
CA ALA A 360 26.22 -1.03 -1.60
C ALA A 360 26.86 -1.40 -2.95
N GLU A 361 26.46 -2.54 -3.51
CA GLU A 361 26.97 -3.10 -4.76
C GLU A 361 25.86 -3.34 -5.78
N THR A 362 26.23 -3.43 -7.06
CA THR A 362 25.28 -3.72 -8.15
C THR A 362 24.62 -5.10 -7.99
N GLU A 363 25.33 -6.12 -7.48
CA GLU A 363 24.75 -7.43 -7.16
C GLU A 363 23.61 -7.28 -6.15
N GLU A 364 23.85 -6.57 -5.04
CA GLU A 364 22.85 -6.30 -4.00
C GLU A 364 21.66 -5.50 -4.55
N LEU A 365 21.91 -4.56 -5.46
CA LEU A 365 20.87 -3.78 -6.11
C LEU A 365 19.94 -4.70 -6.94
N TYR A 366 20.52 -5.66 -7.67
CA TYR A 366 19.75 -6.65 -8.41
C TYR A 366 18.96 -7.59 -7.49
N ILE A 367 19.55 -8.01 -6.36
CA ILE A 367 18.84 -8.79 -5.34
C ILE A 367 17.66 -7.98 -4.79
N GLU A 368 17.85 -6.71 -4.42
CA GLU A 368 16.82 -5.86 -3.83
C GLU A 368 15.62 -5.67 -4.79
N TYR A 369 15.87 -5.45 -6.09
CA TYR A 369 14.78 -5.35 -7.06
C TYR A 369 14.15 -6.69 -7.42
N ALA A 370 14.89 -7.81 -7.38
CA ALA A 370 14.30 -9.14 -7.54
C ALA A 370 13.33 -9.45 -6.39
N LEU A 371 13.70 -9.10 -5.16
CA LEU A 371 12.85 -9.20 -3.98
C LEU A 371 11.64 -8.27 -4.07
N ALA A 372 11.83 -7.01 -4.48
CA ALA A 372 10.73 -6.06 -4.63
C ALA A 372 9.67 -6.55 -5.62
N ARG A 373 10.09 -7.13 -6.77
CA ARG A 373 9.17 -7.74 -7.73
C ARG A 373 8.32 -8.81 -7.08
N GLU A 374 8.97 -9.70 -6.33
CA GLU A 374 8.31 -10.86 -5.75
C GLU A 374 7.38 -10.49 -4.59
N VAL A 375 7.79 -9.54 -3.73
CA VAL A 375 6.96 -8.96 -2.67
C VAL A 375 5.70 -8.33 -3.25
N ILE A 376 5.84 -7.48 -4.27
CA ILE A 376 4.69 -6.82 -4.92
C ILE A 376 3.77 -7.87 -5.57
N ARG A 377 4.34 -8.85 -6.28
CA ARG A 377 3.58 -9.90 -6.97
C ARG A 377 2.72 -10.71 -6.00
N LEU A 378 3.30 -11.12 -4.86
CA LEU A 378 2.59 -11.87 -3.83
C LEU A 378 1.54 -11.01 -3.12
N ALA A 379 1.88 -9.75 -2.77
CA ALA A 379 0.95 -8.84 -2.12
C ALA A 379 -0.27 -8.54 -3.02
N LEU A 380 -0.05 -8.34 -4.32
CA LEU A 380 -1.10 -8.18 -5.31
C LEU A 380 -1.95 -9.45 -5.44
N GLY A 381 -1.32 -10.63 -5.47
CA GLY A 381 -2.03 -11.91 -5.53
C GLY A 381 -3.00 -12.10 -4.35
N LEU A 382 -2.54 -11.79 -3.13
CA LEU A 382 -3.38 -11.82 -1.93
C LEU A 382 -4.52 -10.79 -2.00
N ALA A 383 -4.21 -9.53 -2.37
CA ALA A 383 -5.21 -8.47 -2.44
C ALA A 383 -6.31 -8.74 -3.47
N ARG A 384 -5.95 -9.33 -4.62
CA ARG A 384 -6.89 -9.64 -5.71
C ARG A 384 -7.98 -10.62 -5.32
N SER A 385 -7.70 -11.54 -4.39
CA SER A 385 -8.70 -12.50 -3.92
C SER A 385 -9.89 -11.85 -3.20
N GLU A 386 -9.75 -10.58 -2.80
CA GLU A 386 -10.76 -9.82 -2.07
C GLU A 386 -11.42 -8.71 -2.91
N TRP A 387 -11.11 -8.64 -4.20
CA TRP A 387 -11.70 -7.67 -5.14
C TRP A 387 -13.14 -8.07 -5.54
N PRO A 388 -13.98 -7.11 -5.99
CA PRO A 388 -15.33 -7.42 -6.45
C PRO A 388 -15.35 -8.43 -7.59
N ALA A 389 -16.34 -9.32 -7.56
CA ALA A 389 -16.52 -10.37 -8.58
C ALA A 389 -16.52 -9.77 -10.00
N GLY A 390 -15.70 -10.34 -10.89
CA GLY A 390 -15.57 -9.89 -12.27
C GLY A 390 -14.53 -8.78 -12.48
N LYS A 391 -13.98 -8.22 -11.41
CA LYS A 391 -12.74 -7.41 -11.44
C LYS A 391 -11.51 -8.28 -11.11
N ASP A 392 -11.72 -9.41 -10.45
CA ASP A 392 -10.79 -10.51 -10.29
C ASP A 392 -10.96 -11.51 -11.47
N SER A 393 -10.29 -11.30 -12.60
CA SER A 393 -10.31 -12.35 -13.64
C SER A 393 -9.53 -13.59 -13.15
N SER A 394 -10.21 -14.48 -12.43
CA SER A 394 -9.68 -15.72 -11.87
C SER A 394 -9.30 -16.73 -12.96
N THR A 395 -9.87 -16.60 -14.15
CA THR A 395 -9.64 -17.49 -15.29
C THR A 395 -8.41 -17.13 -16.13
N LEU A 396 -7.97 -15.86 -16.14
CA LEU A 396 -6.88 -15.41 -17.02
C LEU A 396 -5.65 -14.87 -16.27
N MET A 397 -5.70 -14.74 -14.94
CA MET A 397 -4.66 -14.08 -14.11
C MET A 397 -4.32 -12.63 -14.54
N LEU A 398 -5.02 -12.07 -15.51
CA LEU A 398 -4.80 -10.71 -16.02
C LEU A 398 -5.31 -9.68 -15.01
N LEU A 399 -4.59 -8.56 -14.89
CA LEU A 399 -5.14 -7.40 -14.19
C LEU A 399 -6.30 -6.82 -15.00
N PRO A 400 -7.36 -6.30 -14.33
CA PRO A 400 -8.36 -5.50 -14.99
C PRO A 400 -7.72 -4.20 -15.52
N PRO A 401 -8.41 -3.45 -16.39
CA PRO A 401 -7.99 -2.11 -16.78
C PRO A 401 -7.83 -1.20 -15.55
N LEU A 402 -6.65 -0.60 -15.40
CA LEU A 402 -6.30 0.29 -14.30
C LEU A 402 -5.74 1.60 -14.86
N GLU A 403 -6.15 2.73 -14.29
CA GLU A 403 -5.67 4.07 -14.65
C GLU A 403 -5.97 5.08 -13.53
N PRO A 404 -4.95 5.72 -12.92
CA PRO A 404 -3.54 5.38 -12.99
C PRO A 404 -3.18 4.19 -12.08
N ILE A 405 -1.93 3.73 -12.18
CA ILE A 405 -1.29 2.91 -11.15
C ILE A 405 -0.30 3.79 -10.39
N VAL A 406 -0.58 4.04 -9.12
CA VAL A 406 0.23 4.85 -8.20
C VAL A 406 1.10 3.93 -7.36
N VAL A 407 2.40 4.18 -7.33
CA VAL A 407 3.35 3.37 -6.59
C VAL A 407 4.18 4.25 -5.67
N SER A 408 4.38 3.79 -4.44
CA SER A 408 5.20 4.42 -3.41
C SER A 408 6.08 3.37 -2.73
N GLY A 409 7.05 3.84 -1.96
CA GLY A 409 7.97 2.98 -1.20
C GLY A 409 9.44 3.28 -1.47
N GLY A 410 10.26 3.21 -0.43
CA GLY A 410 11.66 3.70 -0.47
C GLY A 410 12.54 2.99 -1.49
N VAL A 411 12.31 1.70 -1.73
CA VAL A 411 13.06 0.89 -2.72
C VAL A 411 12.83 1.38 -4.15
N LEU A 412 11.62 1.85 -4.46
CA LEU A 412 11.25 2.32 -5.81
C LEU A 412 11.47 3.82 -5.97
N ALA A 413 11.11 4.60 -4.95
CA ALA A 413 11.25 6.06 -4.94
C ALA A 413 12.70 6.55 -5.03
N ARG A 414 13.66 5.73 -4.58
CA ARG A 414 15.09 6.07 -4.55
C ARG A 414 15.91 5.20 -5.50
N ALA A 415 15.26 4.69 -6.55
CA ALA A 415 15.95 3.93 -7.55
C ALA A 415 17.07 4.78 -8.19
N PRO A 416 18.29 4.24 -8.40
CA PRO A 416 19.39 5.00 -9.02
C PRO A 416 19.02 5.58 -10.39
N ARG A 417 18.12 4.89 -11.11
CA ARG A 417 17.48 5.35 -12.34
C ARG A 417 15.99 5.02 -12.28
N PRO A 418 15.07 5.91 -12.73
CA PRO A 418 13.63 5.62 -12.75
C PRO A 418 13.28 4.35 -13.55
N ALA A 419 14.14 3.96 -14.49
CA ALA A 419 14.03 2.76 -15.29
C ALA A 419 14.00 1.47 -14.45
N HIS A 420 14.75 1.41 -13.34
CA HIS A 420 14.72 0.25 -12.42
C HIS A 420 13.38 0.14 -11.70
N ALA A 421 12.82 1.27 -11.23
CA ALA A 421 11.50 1.29 -10.60
C ALA A 421 10.42 0.88 -11.61
N LEU A 422 10.45 1.46 -12.81
CA LEU A 422 9.51 1.12 -13.89
C LEU A 422 9.55 -0.37 -14.23
N LEU A 423 10.72 -0.94 -14.50
CA LEU A 423 10.83 -2.36 -14.86
C LEU A 423 10.36 -3.27 -13.71
N THR A 424 10.72 -2.93 -12.46
CA THR A 424 10.25 -3.66 -11.27
C THR A 424 8.72 -3.67 -11.18
N ILE A 425 8.08 -2.52 -11.41
CA ILE A 425 6.61 -2.40 -11.40
C ILE A 425 5.99 -3.21 -12.55
N LEU A 426 6.52 -3.10 -13.76
CA LEU A 426 6.02 -3.83 -14.93
C LEU A 426 6.10 -5.34 -14.74
N ASP A 427 7.22 -5.83 -14.20
CA ASP A 427 7.46 -7.26 -13.99
C ASP A 427 6.55 -7.83 -12.90
N ALA A 428 6.34 -7.06 -11.83
CA ALA A 428 5.53 -7.49 -10.70
C ALA A 428 4.02 -7.45 -11.00
N LEU A 429 3.55 -6.38 -11.65
CA LEU A 429 2.14 -6.14 -11.87
C LEU A 429 1.63 -6.72 -13.17
N GLN A 430 2.44 -6.66 -14.23
CA GLN A 430 2.05 -7.06 -15.57
C GLN A 430 0.72 -6.40 -16.00
N PRO A 431 0.65 -5.04 -16.02
CA PRO A 431 -0.57 -4.31 -16.35
C PRO A 431 -1.08 -4.67 -17.75
N THR A 432 -2.36 -4.44 -18.01
CA THR A 432 -3.03 -4.75 -19.27
C THR A 432 -3.61 -3.48 -19.91
N GLY A 433 -3.65 -3.45 -21.23
CA GLY A 433 -4.19 -2.31 -21.98
C GLY A 433 -3.32 -1.07 -21.80
N ILE A 434 -3.94 0.07 -21.52
CA ILE A 434 -3.26 1.36 -21.40
C ILE A 434 -3.42 1.89 -19.97
N SER A 435 -2.29 2.20 -19.33
CA SER A 435 -2.23 2.77 -17.99
C SER A 435 -1.08 3.77 -17.88
N THR A 436 -1.27 4.83 -17.09
CA THR A 436 -0.15 5.65 -16.61
C THR A 436 0.45 5.04 -15.35
N LEU A 437 1.79 4.96 -15.27
CA LEU A 437 2.50 4.60 -14.05
C LEU A 437 3.04 5.86 -13.37
N VAL A 438 2.61 6.07 -12.12
CA VAL A 438 2.95 7.24 -11.32
C VAL A 438 3.72 6.80 -10.09
N LEU A 439 4.90 7.37 -9.89
CA LEU A 439 5.72 7.17 -8.70
C LEU A 439 5.54 8.34 -7.74
N ASP A 440 5.38 8.03 -6.46
CA ASP A 440 5.40 8.98 -5.36
C ASP A 440 6.81 9.00 -4.73
N PRO A 441 7.70 9.91 -5.15
CA PRO A 441 9.10 9.91 -4.72
C PRO A 441 9.27 10.33 -3.26
N HIS A 442 8.31 11.07 -2.70
CA HIS A 442 8.41 11.63 -1.35
C HIS A 442 7.48 10.94 -0.34
N ASN A 443 6.74 9.91 -0.74
CA ASN A 443 5.70 9.26 0.07
C ASN A 443 4.63 10.27 0.54
N LEU A 444 4.20 11.18 -0.35
CA LEU A 444 3.17 12.19 -0.05
C LEU A 444 1.77 11.60 0.03
N THR A 445 1.52 10.45 -0.60
CA THR A 445 0.15 9.92 -0.75
C THR A 445 -0.58 9.73 0.58
N PRO A 446 0.02 9.15 1.63
CA PRO A 446 -0.59 9.12 2.96
C PRO A 446 -0.79 10.53 3.55
N ALA A 447 0.20 11.42 3.44
CA ALA A 447 0.11 12.80 3.95
C ALA A 447 -1.07 13.57 3.31
N LEU A 448 -1.24 13.46 1.99
CA LEU A 448 -2.38 14.05 1.29
C LEU A 448 -3.71 13.41 1.72
N GLY A 449 -3.73 12.10 1.94
CA GLY A 449 -4.92 11.38 2.37
C GLY A 449 -5.46 11.81 3.74
N VAL A 450 -4.57 12.15 4.68
CA VAL A 450 -4.96 12.70 5.98
C VAL A 450 -5.25 14.20 5.90
N ALA A 451 -4.46 14.97 5.14
CA ALA A 451 -4.67 16.42 4.94
C ALA A 451 -6.01 16.74 4.26
N ALA A 452 -6.57 15.80 3.49
CA ALA A 452 -7.91 15.92 2.91
C ALA A 452 -9.02 16.14 3.94
N GLY A 453 -8.80 15.76 5.21
CA GLY A 453 -9.73 16.01 6.32
C GLY A 453 -9.88 17.50 6.64
N PRO A 454 -8.83 18.16 7.17
CA PRO A 454 -8.90 19.57 7.52
C PRO A 454 -8.87 20.51 6.30
N LEU A 455 -8.14 20.16 5.23
CA LEU A 455 -7.95 21.00 4.04
C LEU A 455 -8.22 20.21 2.74
N PRO A 456 -9.49 20.04 2.33
CA PRO A 456 -9.86 19.22 1.17
C PRO A 456 -9.27 19.68 -0.17
N VAL A 457 -8.92 20.96 -0.31
CA VAL A 457 -8.37 21.53 -1.55
C VAL A 457 -6.89 21.21 -1.73
N LEU A 458 -6.13 21.06 -0.63
CA LEU A 458 -4.69 20.84 -0.67
C LEU A 458 -4.29 19.59 -1.47
N PRO A 459 -4.88 18.40 -1.24
CA PRO A 459 -4.54 17.20 -2.01
C PRO A 459 -4.73 17.37 -3.52
N VAL A 460 -5.79 18.07 -3.93
CA VAL A 460 -6.08 18.31 -5.35
C VAL A 460 -4.98 19.16 -5.99
N GLN A 461 -4.63 20.26 -5.34
CA GLN A 461 -3.61 21.18 -5.85
C GLN A 461 -2.21 20.56 -5.87
N VAL A 462 -1.86 19.75 -4.87
CA VAL A 462 -0.56 19.07 -4.81
C VAL A 462 -0.46 17.91 -5.82
N LEU A 463 -1.54 17.19 -6.07
CA LEU A 463 -1.56 16.17 -7.14
C LEU A 463 -1.32 16.80 -8.52
N GLU A 464 -1.78 18.04 -8.73
CA GLU A 464 -1.59 18.80 -9.98
C GLU A 464 -0.27 19.59 -10.02
N SER A 465 0.47 19.70 -8.90
CA SER A 465 1.65 20.59 -8.81
C SER A 465 2.94 20.01 -9.40
N GLY A 466 2.91 18.76 -9.87
CA GLY A 466 4.10 18.04 -10.36
C GLY A 466 4.93 17.37 -9.26
N SER A 467 4.40 17.25 -8.03
CA SER A 467 5.09 16.58 -6.91
C SER A 467 5.17 15.06 -7.04
N TYR A 468 4.47 14.49 -8.02
CA TYR A 468 4.52 13.08 -8.39
C TYR A 468 5.29 12.90 -9.69
N ALA A 469 6.09 11.84 -9.78
CA ALA A 469 6.84 11.52 -10.98
C ALA A 469 6.04 10.57 -11.87
N SER A 470 5.58 11.04 -13.03
CA SER A 470 5.07 10.13 -14.06
C SER A 470 6.25 9.34 -14.63
N LEU A 471 6.27 8.02 -14.44
CA LEU A 471 7.28 7.16 -15.07
C LEU A 471 7.05 7.05 -16.57
N GLY A 472 5.78 7.03 -16.98
CA GLY A 472 5.36 7.01 -18.38
C GLY A 472 3.98 6.39 -18.57
N THR A 473 3.45 6.58 -19.78
CA THR A 473 2.28 5.82 -20.25
C THR A 473 2.75 4.44 -20.70
N VAL A 474 2.07 3.38 -20.28
CA VAL A 474 2.37 2.00 -20.66
C VAL A 474 1.23 1.47 -21.53
N VAL A 475 1.60 0.92 -22.69
CA VAL A 475 0.73 0.13 -23.56
C VAL A 475 1.17 -1.33 -23.42
N ALA A 476 0.32 -2.16 -22.85
CA ALA A 476 0.56 -3.59 -22.64
C ALA A 476 -0.48 -4.42 -23.39
N PRO A 477 -0.21 -4.79 -24.65
CA PRO A 477 -1.12 -5.61 -25.44
C PRO A 477 -1.33 -7.00 -24.81
N VAL A 478 -2.58 -7.47 -24.84
CA VAL A 478 -2.99 -8.78 -24.34
C VAL A 478 -3.40 -9.67 -25.51
N GLY A 479 -2.82 -10.86 -25.59
CA GLY A 479 -3.15 -11.84 -26.60
C GLY A 479 -2.03 -12.86 -26.80
N SER A 480 -2.26 -13.85 -27.65
CA SER A 480 -1.29 -14.91 -27.93
C SER A 480 -0.71 -14.77 -29.33
N ALA A 481 0.62 -14.77 -29.43
CA ALA A 481 1.36 -14.78 -30.67
C ALA A 481 2.71 -15.50 -30.47
N ARG A 482 3.31 -15.97 -31.56
CA ARG A 482 4.70 -16.50 -31.51
C ARG A 482 5.67 -15.35 -31.28
N PHE A 483 6.70 -15.59 -30.46
CA PHE A 483 7.79 -14.64 -30.25
C PHE A 483 8.37 -14.14 -31.58
N GLY A 484 8.63 -12.84 -31.67
CA GLY A 484 9.12 -12.18 -32.88
C GLY A 484 8.07 -11.91 -33.96
N ARG A 485 6.83 -12.43 -33.85
CA ARG A 485 5.74 -12.05 -34.75
C ARG A 485 5.30 -10.62 -34.46
N GLN A 486 5.01 -9.83 -35.49
CA GLN A 486 4.36 -8.53 -35.35
C GLN A 486 2.99 -8.70 -34.67
N ILE A 487 2.70 -7.85 -33.68
CA ILE A 487 1.42 -7.83 -32.96
C ILE A 487 0.73 -6.47 -32.96
N LEU A 488 1.47 -5.40 -33.26
CA LEU A 488 0.98 -4.05 -33.14
C LEU A 488 1.75 -3.11 -34.07
N ARG A 489 1.05 -2.26 -34.81
CA ARG A 489 1.63 -1.10 -35.49
C ARG A 489 1.28 0.17 -34.73
N VAL A 490 2.26 1.05 -34.60
CA VAL A 490 2.18 2.26 -33.79
C VAL A 490 2.48 3.47 -34.66
N LYS A 491 1.72 4.55 -34.47
CA LYS A 491 2.05 5.89 -34.97
C LYS A 491 1.97 6.86 -33.80
N LEU A 492 3.05 7.58 -33.53
CA LEU A 492 3.14 8.63 -32.54
C LEU A 492 3.30 9.98 -33.26
N GLU A 493 2.30 10.83 -33.15
CA GLU A 493 2.24 12.16 -33.77
C GLU A 493 2.43 13.20 -32.67
N ARG A 494 3.59 13.89 -32.65
CA ARG A 494 3.91 14.87 -31.60
C ARG A 494 3.09 16.14 -31.80
N GLU A 495 2.64 16.76 -30.69
CA GLU A 495 1.88 18.03 -30.78
C GLU A 495 2.78 19.25 -31.03
N ALA A 496 4.05 19.18 -30.58
CA ALA A 496 5.06 20.17 -30.88
C ALA A 496 5.82 19.80 -32.18
N ASP A 497 6.54 20.76 -32.76
CA ASP A 497 7.41 20.52 -33.92
C ASP A 497 8.44 19.42 -33.61
N GLY A 498 8.20 18.22 -34.13
CA GLY A 498 9.03 17.03 -33.94
C GLY A 498 8.64 15.96 -34.95
N GLU A 499 9.56 15.05 -35.25
CA GLU A 499 9.30 14.01 -36.25
C GLU A 499 8.25 13.01 -35.75
N ASP A 500 7.24 12.74 -36.58
CA ASP A 500 6.31 11.62 -36.39
C ASP A 500 7.09 10.31 -36.37
N MET A 501 6.74 9.42 -35.44
CA MET A 501 7.33 8.09 -35.37
C MET A 501 6.31 7.03 -35.78
N THR A 502 6.69 6.15 -36.69
CA THR A 502 5.94 4.93 -37.01
C THR A 502 6.80 3.70 -36.77
N GLY A 503 6.23 2.67 -36.17
CA GLY A 503 6.96 1.45 -35.85
C GLY A 503 6.07 0.21 -35.81
N GLU A 504 6.71 -0.94 -35.98
CA GLU A 504 6.10 -2.26 -35.79
C GLU A 504 6.65 -2.88 -34.52
N ILE A 505 5.74 -3.35 -33.67
CA ILE A 505 6.05 -3.99 -32.39
C ILE A 505 5.79 -5.49 -32.53
N ARG A 506 6.76 -6.28 -32.08
CA ARG A 506 6.75 -7.73 -32.13
C ARG A 506 6.58 -8.33 -30.73
N MET A 507 5.95 -9.50 -30.67
CA MET A 507 5.77 -10.25 -29.43
C MET A 507 7.12 -10.56 -28.78
N GLY A 508 7.24 -10.26 -27.49
CA GLY A 508 8.45 -10.40 -26.68
C GLY A 508 9.27 -9.12 -26.51
N GLN A 509 8.91 -8.03 -27.19
CA GLN A 509 9.66 -6.77 -27.08
C GLN A 509 9.20 -5.92 -25.89
N LEU A 510 10.16 -5.19 -25.31
CA LEU A 510 9.92 -4.04 -24.46
C LEU A 510 10.50 -2.84 -25.21
N VAL A 511 9.68 -1.85 -25.55
CA VAL A 511 10.09 -0.72 -26.39
C VAL A 511 9.77 0.58 -25.67
N VAL A 512 10.74 1.49 -25.62
CA VAL A 512 10.55 2.86 -25.16
C VAL A 512 10.53 3.77 -26.38
N LEU A 513 9.41 4.47 -26.57
CA LEU A 513 9.27 5.52 -27.57
C LEU A 513 9.64 6.86 -26.90
N PRO A 514 10.57 7.62 -27.48
CA PRO A 514 11.03 8.88 -26.89
C PRO A 514 9.90 9.92 -26.93
N LEU A 515 9.43 10.29 -25.75
CA LEU A 515 8.45 11.35 -25.53
C LEU A 515 8.82 12.02 -24.21
N ALA A 516 9.32 13.24 -24.26
CA ALA A 516 9.90 13.90 -23.09
C ALA A 516 8.84 14.17 -22.01
N GLN A 517 9.27 14.34 -20.76
CA GLN A 517 8.35 14.63 -19.66
C GLN A 517 7.52 15.89 -19.96
N GLY A 518 6.19 15.75 -19.92
CA GLY A 518 5.25 16.84 -20.22
C GLY A 518 4.97 17.08 -21.70
N GLU A 519 5.76 16.50 -22.61
CA GLU A 519 5.47 16.49 -24.05
C GLU A 519 4.21 15.66 -24.32
N LYS A 520 3.36 16.15 -25.22
CA LYS A 520 2.08 15.52 -25.57
C LYS A 520 2.11 15.05 -27.02
N ALA A 521 1.48 13.90 -27.25
CA ALA A 521 1.39 13.31 -28.58
C ALA A 521 0.07 12.57 -28.77
N ARG A 522 -0.35 12.42 -30.03
CA ARG A 522 -1.43 11.53 -30.44
C ARG A 522 -0.85 10.17 -30.80
N LEU A 523 -1.20 9.16 -30.00
CA LEU A 523 -0.79 7.78 -30.19
C LEU A 523 -1.90 7.01 -30.91
N THR A 524 -1.62 6.51 -32.11
CA THR A 524 -2.50 5.60 -32.84
C THR A 524 -1.96 4.17 -32.73
N LEU A 525 -2.79 3.24 -32.27
CA LEU A 525 -2.47 1.83 -32.11
C LEU A 525 -3.34 1.00 -33.05
N ARG A 526 -2.70 0.12 -33.84
CA ARG A 526 -3.37 -0.82 -34.74
C ARG A 526 -2.91 -2.24 -34.39
N PRO A 527 -3.61 -2.93 -33.48
CA PRO A 527 -3.26 -4.29 -33.10
C PRO A 527 -3.62 -5.30 -34.19
N GLU A 528 -2.87 -6.40 -34.25
CA GLU A 528 -3.21 -7.55 -35.09
C GLU A 528 -4.46 -8.29 -34.57
N ARG A 529 -5.07 -9.13 -35.41
CA ARG A 529 -6.23 -9.94 -35.02
C ARG A 529 -5.91 -10.80 -33.79
N GLY A 530 -6.74 -10.69 -32.75
CA GLY A 530 -6.58 -11.45 -31.50
C GLY A 530 -5.69 -10.79 -30.45
N ILE A 531 -5.20 -9.57 -30.71
CA ILE A 531 -4.44 -8.75 -29.76
C ILE A 531 -5.33 -7.60 -29.28
N ASP A 532 -5.52 -7.47 -27.97
CA ASP A 532 -6.28 -6.41 -27.33
C ASP A 532 -5.32 -5.37 -26.72
N VAL A 533 -5.58 -4.08 -26.95
CA VAL A 533 -4.82 -2.97 -26.36
C VAL A 533 -5.67 -2.08 -25.46
N GLY A 534 -6.93 -2.47 -25.20
CA GLY A 534 -7.86 -1.74 -24.32
C GLY A 534 -8.80 -0.77 -25.03
N PHE A 535 -9.06 -0.94 -26.33
CA PHE A 535 -10.01 -0.13 -27.12
C PHE A 535 -11.38 -0.81 -27.35
N GLY A 536 -11.80 -1.68 -26.41
CA GLY A 536 -13.09 -2.37 -26.51
C GLY A 536 -13.03 -3.78 -27.12
N GLY A 537 -11.83 -4.34 -27.28
CA GLY A 537 -11.63 -5.77 -27.55
C GLY A 537 -10.50 -6.10 -28.54
N PRO A 538 -10.24 -7.40 -28.79
CA PRO A 538 -9.14 -7.84 -29.66
C PRO A 538 -9.26 -7.35 -31.10
N GLY A 539 -8.15 -6.84 -31.65
CA GLY A 539 -8.05 -6.33 -33.03
C GLY A 539 -8.64 -4.93 -33.23
N GLN A 540 -9.20 -4.30 -32.18
CA GLN A 540 -9.75 -2.95 -32.28
C GLN A 540 -8.63 -1.91 -32.28
N ALA A 541 -8.56 -1.13 -33.36
CA ALA A 541 -7.65 -0.01 -33.47
C ALA A 541 -8.25 1.24 -32.81
N GLY A 542 -7.40 2.11 -32.30
CA GLY A 542 -7.82 3.35 -31.68
C GLY A 542 -6.69 4.37 -31.61
N ALA A 543 -7.06 5.58 -31.24
CA ALA A 543 -6.10 6.64 -30.98
C ALA A 543 -6.45 7.35 -29.67
N LEU A 544 -5.42 7.78 -28.95
CA LEU A 544 -5.56 8.52 -27.71
C LEU A 544 -4.47 9.59 -27.61
N ARG A 545 -4.71 10.60 -26.79
CA ARG A 545 -3.69 11.57 -26.40
C ARG A 545 -2.88 10.99 -25.25
N VAL A 546 -1.56 11.00 -25.37
CA VAL A 546 -0.63 10.54 -24.33
C VAL A 546 0.33 11.66 -23.95
N ALA A 547 0.91 11.56 -22.75
CA ALA A 547 1.97 12.44 -22.28
C ALA A 547 3.21 11.61 -21.96
N GLY A 548 4.38 12.19 -22.21
CA GLY A 548 5.67 11.60 -21.84
C GLY A 548 5.91 11.68 -20.34
N GLY A 549 6.52 10.63 -19.79
CA GLY A 549 7.01 10.58 -18.41
C GLY A 549 8.53 10.62 -18.36
N ALA A 550 9.10 10.33 -17.18
CA ALA A 550 10.54 10.29 -16.95
C ALA A 550 11.28 9.29 -17.86
N ILE A 551 10.62 8.21 -18.29
CA ILE A 551 11.18 7.22 -19.23
C ILE A 551 10.64 7.39 -20.65
N GLY A 552 9.43 7.91 -20.81
CA GLY A 552 8.77 8.11 -22.10
C GLY A 552 7.47 7.31 -22.23
N LEU A 553 7.13 6.90 -23.45
CA LEU A 553 5.99 6.02 -23.74
C LEU A 553 6.49 4.59 -23.89
N ILE A 554 5.94 3.66 -23.11
CA ILE A 554 6.43 2.28 -23.05
C ILE A 554 5.43 1.35 -23.72
N ILE A 555 5.94 0.47 -24.57
CA ILE A 555 5.18 -0.64 -25.16
C ILE A 555 5.75 -1.94 -24.61
N ASP A 556 5.01 -2.55 -23.69
CA ASP A 556 5.36 -3.84 -23.09
C ASP A 556 4.63 -4.97 -23.83
N ALA A 557 5.26 -5.44 -24.89
CA ALA A 557 4.81 -6.57 -25.71
C ALA A 557 5.38 -7.92 -25.24
N ARG A 558 5.91 -8.01 -24.01
CA ARG A 558 6.54 -9.24 -23.48
C ARG A 558 5.56 -10.38 -23.24
N GLY A 559 4.26 -10.08 -23.26
CA GLY A 559 3.18 -11.02 -23.02
C GLY A 559 2.63 -10.96 -21.60
N ARG A 560 1.43 -11.53 -21.44
CA ARG A 560 0.69 -11.61 -20.17
C ARG A 560 0.10 -13.02 -20.03
N PRO A 561 0.62 -13.88 -19.13
CA PRO A 561 1.78 -13.64 -18.28
C PRO A 561 3.09 -13.52 -19.08
N ILE A 562 4.10 -12.86 -18.49
CA ILE A 562 5.47 -12.81 -19.02
C ILE A 562 6.03 -14.24 -19.07
N PHE A 563 6.53 -14.63 -20.23
CA PHE A 563 7.20 -15.91 -20.39
C PHE A 563 8.65 -15.81 -19.94
N MET A 564 9.03 -16.63 -18.96
CA MET A 564 10.41 -16.74 -18.50
C MET A 564 11.04 -18.03 -19.05
N PRO A 565 12.22 -17.97 -19.71
CA PRO A 565 12.95 -19.16 -20.11
C PRO A 565 13.25 -20.08 -18.92
N LYS A 566 13.15 -21.40 -19.15
CA LYS A 566 13.52 -22.41 -18.15
C LYS A 566 15.04 -22.45 -17.92
N ASP A 567 15.79 -22.28 -19.01
CA ASP A 567 17.24 -22.20 -18.98
C ASP A 567 17.72 -20.94 -18.23
N PRO A 568 18.53 -21.08 -17.17
CA PRO A 568 18.98 -19.95 -16.35
C PRO A 568 19.80 -18.91 -17.11
N ASP A 569 20.70 -19.34 -18.01
CA ASP A 569 21.53 -18.44 -18.81
C ASP A 569 20.67 -17.59 -19.74
N ARG A 570 19.77 -18.24 -20.49
CA ARG A 570 18.85 -17.53 -21.38
C ARG A 570 17.93 -16.56 -20.64
N ARG A 571 17.55 -16.91 -19.41
CA ARG A 571 16.74 -16.04 -18.55
C ARG A 571 17.54 -14.81 -18.07
N ARG A 572 18.80 -14.98 -17.69
CA ARG A 572 19.70 -13.87 -17.33
C ARG A 572 19.94 -12.93 -18.50
N GLU A 573 20.27 -13.46 -19.67
CA GLU A 573 20.41 -12.69 -20.91
C GLU A 573 19.14 -11.87 -21.21
N LEU A 574 17.97 -12.46 -21.01
CA LEU A 574 16.69 -11.78 -21.23
C LEU A 574 16.45 -10.65 -20.22
N ASN A 575 16.75 -10.88 -18.94
CA ASN A 575 16.67 -9.85 -17.89
C ASN A 575 17.65 -8.69 -18.16
N GLN A 576 18.89 -8.99 -18.57
CA GLN A 576 19.85 -7.97 -19.00
C GLN A 576 19.32 -7.20 -20.21
N LYS A 577 18.79 -7.89 -21.22
CA LYS A 577 18.21 -7.24 -22.39
C LYS A 577 17.10 -6.26 -21.99
N TRP A 578 16.20 -6.64 -21.08
CA TRP A 578 15.13 -5.73 -20.64
C TRP A 578 15.64 -4.52 -19.87
N LEU A 579 16.68 -4.68 -19.05
CA LEU A 579 17.35 -3.55 -18.40
C LEU A 579 18.00 -2.61 -19.42
N TRP A 580 18.59 -3.14 -20.48
CA TRP A 580 19.12 -2.34 -21.59
C TRP A 580 18.00 -1.60 -22.34
N ASP A 581 16.95 -2.33 -22.75
CA ASP A 581 15.84 -1.78 -23.55
C ASP A 581 15.13 -0.60 -22.86
N ILE A 582 15.14 -0.55 -21.53
CA ILE A 582 14.52 0.51 -20.72
C ILE A 582 15.51 1.58 -20.24
N GLY A 583 16.79 1.49 -20.61
CA GLY A 583 17.83 2.45 -20.22
C GLY A 583 18.26 2.36 -18.74
N ALA A 584 18.09 1.19 -18.12
CA ALA A 584 18.57 0.93 -16.76
C ALA A 584 20.07 0.57 -16.72
N MET A 585 20.64 0.06 -17.81
CA MET A 585 22.08 -0.13 -18.00
C MET A 585 22.65 0.93 -18.96
N GLU A 586 23.95 1.20 -18.84
CA GLU A 586 24.71 2.06 -19.76
C GLU A 586 25.09 1.33 -21.05
#